data_AF-A0A1G5Q1V4-F1
#
_entry.id   AF-A0A1G5Q1V4-F1
#
_cell.length_a   1.000
_cell.length_b   1.000
_cell.length_c   1.000
_cell.angle_alpha   90.00
_cell.angle_beta   90.00
_cell.angle_gamma   90.00
#
_symmetry.space_group_name_H-M   'P 1'
#
loop_
_entity.id
_entity.type
_entity.pdbx_description
1 polymer ?
#
loop_
_entity_poly.entity_id
_entity_poly.type
_entity_poly.pdbx_seq_one_letter_code
_entity_poly.pdbx_strand_id
1 'polypeptide(L)' 'MLRHSHSKNEIVKLTLPDGRNGIIIIDRSCNVLYDFPFDVKIIPVSNSQAIEKMRDRK' A
#
# COMPACT_ATOMS: atom_id res chain seq x y z
N MET A 1 10.89 11.42 -6.01
CA MET A 1 9.98 11.34 -4.85
C MET A 1 8.53 11.24 -5.29
N LEU A 2 7.83 10.21 -4.82
CA LEU A 2 6.42 9.96 -5.11
C LEU A 2 5.58 10.36 -3.88
N ARG A 3 4.57 11.20 -4.07
CA ARG A 3 3.66 11.65 -3.01
C ARG A 3 2.35 10.88 -3.10
N HIS A 4 1.92 10.28 -1.99
CA HIS A 4 0.65 9.56 -1.92
C HIS A 4 -0.14 9.99 -0.68
N SER A 5 -1.42 10.28 -0.86
CA SER A 5 -2.32 10.61 0.24
C SER A 5 -3.03 9.34 0.67
N HIS A 6 -2.93 8.99 1.95
CA HIS A 6 -3.61 7.82 2.52
C HIS A 6 -4.87 8.26 3.26
N SER A 7 -5.95 7.53 3.02
CA SER A 7 -7.18 7.57 3.80
C SER A 7 -7.06 6.70 5.05
N LYS A 8 -7.92 6.93 6.04
CA LYS A 8 -7.96 6.13 7.27
C LYS A 8 -8.21 4.65 6.94
N ASN A 9 -7.37 3.77 7.47
CA ASN A 9 -7.40 2.32 7.27
C ASN A 9 -7.22 1.92 5.79
N GLU A 10 -6.60 2.78 4.98
CA GLU A 10 -6.29 2.44 3.59
C GLU A 10 -5.07 1.52 3.54
N ILE A 11 -5.21 0.42 2.81
CA ILE A 11 -4.15 -0.53 2.56
C ILE A 11 -3.69 -0.34 1.13
N VAL A 12 -2.39 -0.14 0.96
CA VAL A 12 -1.79 0.14 -0.34
C VAL A 12 -0.76 -0.94 -0.65
N LYS A 13 -0.85 -1.51 -1.85
CA LYS A 13 0.12 -2.48 -2.35
C LYS A 13 1.21 -1.74 -3.12
N LEU A 14 2.45 -2.09 -2.78
CA LEU A 14 3.64 -1.67 -3.49
C LEU A 14 4.13 -2.83 -4.36
N THR A 15 4.53 -2.52 -5.59
CA THR A 15 5.30 -3.44 -6.43
C THR A 15 6.64 -2.79 -6.72
N LEU A 16 7.70 -3.44 -6.25
CA LEU A 16 9.09 -3.03 -6.44
C LEU A 16 9.57 -3.39 -7.85
N PRO A 17 10.67 -2.77 -8.33
CA PRO A 17 11.17 -2.99 -9.69
C PRO A 17 11.62 -4.43 -9.95
N ASP A 18 11.99 -5.16 -8.90
CA ASP A 18 12.36 -6.59 -8.95
C ASP A 18 11.14 -7.54 -8.90
N GLY A 19 9.93 -6.99 -8.98
CA GLY A 19 8.68 -7.74 -8.94
C GLY A 19 8.24 -8.15 -7.53
N ARG A 20 9.01 -7.83 -6.48
CA ARG A 20 8.57 -8.09 -5.10
C ARG A 20 7.42 -7.18 -4.73
N ASN A 21 6.51 -7.71 -3.91
CA ASN A 21 5.34 -6.98 -3.45
C ASN A 21 5.51 -6.61 -1.97
N GLY A 22 5.22 -5.35 -1.65
CA GLY A 22 5.12 -4.83 -0.29
C GLY A 22 3.70 -4.34 0.00
N ILE A 23 3.40 -4.09 1.27
CA ILE A 23 2.13 -3.53 1.70
C ILE A 23 2.42 -2.39 2.67
N ILE A 24 1.72 -1.28 2.51
CA ILE A 24 1.69 -0.19 3.46
C ILE A 24 0.29 -0.14 4.06
N ILE A 25 0.25 -0.13 5.39
CA ILE A 25 -0.98 -0.04 6.18
C ILE A 25 -0.86 1.21 7.02
N ILE A 26 -1.87 2.07 6.94
CA ILE A 26 -1.93 3.28 7.76
C ILE A 26 -3.27 3.36 8.48
N ASP A 27 -3.20 3.43 9.81
CA ASP A 27 -4.38 3.45 10.68
C ASP A 27 -5.07 4.82 10.75
N ARG A 28 -4.43 5.87 10.25
CA ARG A 28 -4.92 7.27 10.29
C ARG A 28 -4.74 7.93 8.93
N SER A 29 -5.63 8.86 8.59
CA SER A 29 -5.47 9.67 7.37
C SER A 29 -4.22 10.53 7.47
N CYS A 30 -3.29 10.39 6.53
CA CYS A 30 -2.07 11.19 6.48
C CYS A 30 -1.52 11.31 5.05
N ASN A 31 -0.64 12.30 4.87
CA ASN A 31 0.15 12.41 3.65
C ASN A 31 1.47 11.66 3.87
N VAL A 32 1.80 10.72 2.99
CA VAL A 32 3.08 10.02 3.03
C VAL A 32 3.89 10.34 1.78
N LEU A 33 5.17 10.59 1.99
CA LEU A 33 6.13 10.82 0.92
C LEU A 33 7.07 9.63 0.87
N TYR A 34 7.18 9.03 -0.30
CA TYR A 34 8.09 7.92 -0.55
C TYR A 34 9.25 8.37 -1.42
N ASP A 35 10.44 7.92 -1.05
CA ASP A 35 11.61 7.99 -1.92
C ASP A 35 11.84 6.62 -2.55
N PHE A 36 11.10 6.35 -3.62
CA PHE A 36 11.19 5.11 -4.39
C PHE A 36 11.85 5.35 -5.75
N PRO A 37 12.49 4.30 -6.33
CA PRO A 37 12.83 4.28 -7.74
C PRO A 37 11.60 4.51 -8.62
N PHE A 38 11.81 5.04 -9.84
CA PHE A 38 10.73 5.42 -10.76
C PHE A 38 9.83 4.25 -11.20
N ASP A 39 10.33 3.02 -11.11
CA ASP A 39 9.59 1.81 -11.48
C ASP A 39 8.65 1.26 -10.39
N VAL A 40 8.60 1.88 -9.21
CA VAL A 40 7.71 1.43 -8.14
C VAL A 40 6.26 1.80 -8.45
N LYS A 41 5.39 0.78 -8.42
CA LYS A 41 3.94 0.96 -8.59
C LYS A 41 3.24 0.93 -7.24
N ILE A 42 2.37 1.91 -7.02
CA ILE A 42 1.55 2.04 -5.83
C ILE A 42 0.10 1.87 -6.24
N ILE A 43 -0.57 0.83 -5.73
CA ILE A 43 -1.96 0.52 -6.07
C ILE A 43 -2.77 0.44 -4.76
N PRO A 44 -3.80 1.28 -4.57
CA PRO A 44 -4.70 1.15 -3.44
C PRO A 44 -5.45 -0.18 -3.52
N VAL A 45 -5.45 -0.95 -2.44
CA VAL A 45 -6.22 -2.19 -2.35
C VAL A 45 -7.56 -1.84 -1.73
N SER A 46 -8.63 -1.94 -2.52
CA SER A 46 -9.98 -1.76 -2.00
C SER A 46 -10.25 -2.77 -0.87
N ASN A 47 -10.86 -2.29 0.21
CA ASN A 47 -11.05 -3.04 1.47
C ASN A 47 -11.66 -4.44 1.32
N SER A 48 -12.36 -4.74 0.22
CA SER A 48 -12.87 -6.09 -0.06
C SER A 48 -11.77 -7.14 -0.19
N GLN A 49 -10.59 -6.81 -0.74
CA GLN A 49 -9.52 -7.80 -0.95
C GLN A 49 -8.49 -7.86 0.19
N ALA A 50 -8.36 -6.80 0.98
CA ALA A 50 -7.40 -6.74 2.08
C ALA A 50 -7.91 -7.43 3.35
N ILE A 51 -9.23 -7.44 3.57
CA ILE A 51 -9.87 -8.12 4.70
C ILE A 51 -9.82 -9.65 4.53
N GLU A 52 -9.94 -10.16 3.30
CA GLU A 52 -9.79 -11.61 3.03
C GLU A 52 -8.38 -12.11 3.36
N LYS A 53 -7.33 -11.40 2.93
CA LYS A 53 -5.93 -11.84 3.15
C LYS A 53 -5.46 -11.80 4.60
N MET A 54 -6.11 -11.03 5.46
CA MET A 54 -5.84 -11.05 6.90
C MET A 54 -6.64 -12.13 7.65
N ARG A 55 -7.71 -12.67 7.06
CA ARG A 55 -8.56 -13.70 7.69
C ARG A 55 -8.02 -15.11 7.52
N ASP A 56 -7.32 -15.39 6.41
CA ASP A 56 -6.69 -16.69 6.12
C ASP A 56 -5.41 -16.99 6.93
N ARG A 57 -5.02 -16.12 7.88
CA ARG A 57 -3.84 -16.32 8.75
C ARG A 57 -4.20 -16.56 10.22
N LYS A 58 -5.45 -16.88 10.55
CA LYS A 58 -5.87 -17.13 11.93
C LYS A 58 -6.30 -18.57 12.15
#